data_AF-A0A9E3RWF4-F1
#
_entry.id   AF-A0A9E3RWF4-F1
#
_cell.length_a   1.000
_cell.length_b   1.000
_cell.length_c   1.000
_cell.angle_alpha   90.00
_cell.angle_beta   90.00
_cell.angle_gamma   90.00
#
_symmetry.space_group_name_H-M   'P 1'
#
loop_
_entity.id
_entity.type
_entity.pdbx_description
1 polymer ?
#
loop_
_entity_poly.entity_id
_entity_poly.type
_entity_poly.pdbx_seq_one_letter_code
_entity_poly.pdbx_strand_id
1 'polypeptide(L)'
;MLQLVEAFEGHNVFYFCYDAETTRKLPHAYLVPNMGHNVIEFIRNIGRSLSIFMKEKPDLVVSTGAEIALPVFFVATLLRVPRLYIECGAQVTTPSFTGRITYWLSQRFYVQWPELLSVYGARARYEGSFVDEDRRAEL
;
A
#
# COMPACT_ATOMS: atom_id res chain seq x y z
N MET A 1 -6.76 -4.53 -0.72
CA MET A 1 -5.72 -5.59 -0.58
C MET A 1 -6.28 -7.02 -0.68
N LEU A 2 -7.38 -7.38 -0.01
CA LEU A 2 -7.89 -8.76 -0.06
C LEU A 2 -8.32 -9.21 -1.46
N GLN A 3 -8.88 -8.31 -2.26
CA GLN A 3 -9.20 -8.56 -3.68
C GLN A 3 -7.97 -8.77 -4.57
N LEU A 4 -6.76 -8.48 -4.07
CA LEU A 4 -5.50 -8.68 -4.79
C LEU A 4 -4.78 -9.97 -4.38
N VAL A 5 -5.30 -10.73 -3.41
CA VAL A 5 -4.60 -11.90 -2.86
C VAL A 5 -4.31 -12.94 -3.95
N GLU A 6 -5.26 -13.16 -4.85
CA GLU A 6 -5.11 -14.08 -6.00
C GLU A 6 -3.92 -13.69 -6.90
N ALA A 7 -3.65 -12.39 -7.06
CA ALA A 7 -2.53 -11.91 -7.88
C ALA A 7 -1.15 -12.24 -7.30
N PHE A 8 -1.08 -12.71 -6.04
CA PHE A 8 0.15 -13.13 -5.37
C PHE A 8 0.17 -14.63 -5.06
N GLU A 9 -0.71 -15.42 -5.67
CA GLU A 9 -0.64 -16.88 -5.55
C GLU A 9 0.72 -17.41 -6.01
N GLY A 10 1.26 -18.39 -5.27
CA GLY A 10 2.60 -18.93 -5.51
C GLY A 10 3.76 -18.08 -4.93
N HIS A 11 3.48 -16.90 -4.38
CA HIS A 11 4.47 -16.09 -3.68
C HIS A 11 4.39 -16.27 -2.15
N ASN A 12 5.51 -16.07 -1.47
CA ASN A 12 5.52 -16.00 -0.01
C ASN A 12 5.06 -14.61 0.44
N VAL A 13 3.82 -14.52 0.94
CA VAL A 13 3.18 -13.25 1.29
C VAL A 13 3.02 -13.13 2.80
N PHE A 14 3.44 -11.98 3.32
CA PHE A 14 3.13 -11.53 4.67
C PHE A 14 2.47 -10.16 4.66
N TYR A 15 1.76 -9.84 5.73
CA TYR A 15 1.01 -8.60 5.87
C TYR A 15 1.55 -7.75 7.02
N PHE A 16 1.64 -6.44 6.80
CA PHE A 16 1.86 -5.45 7.86
C PHE A 16 0.61 -4.58 7.95
N CYS A 17 -0.17 -4.73 9.02
CA CYS A 17 -1.52 -4.19 9.10
C CYS A 17 -1.83 -3.68 10.50
N TYR A 18 -2.84 -2.82 10.59
CA TYR A 18 -3.44 -2.52 11.89
C TYR A 18 -4.11 -3.74 12.47
N ASP A 19 -4.10 -3.84 13.78
CA ASP A 19 -4.84 -4.88 14.51
C ASP A 19 -6.35 -4.62 14.41
N ALA A 20 -7.04 -5.43 13.62
CA ALA A 20 -8.48 -5.37 13.36
C ALA A 20 -9.03 -6.78 13.15
N GLU A 21 -10.35 -6.95 13.29
CA GLU A 21 -10.98 -8.26 13.14
C GLU A 21 -10.70 -8.91 11.77
N THR A 22 -10.67 -8.10 10.71
CA THR A 22 -10.40 -8.54 9.35
C THR A 22 -8.94 -8.94 9.12
N THR A 23 -8.00 -8.29 9.80
CA THR A 23 -6.55 -8.52 9.62
C THR A 23 -6.03 -9.64 10.50
N ARG A 24 -6.67 -9.91 11.65
CA ARG A 24 -6.38 -11.06 12.53
C ARG A 24 -6.59 -12.42 11.86
N LYS A 25 -7.44 -12.47 10.83
CA LYS A 25 -7.75 -13.70 10.09
C LYS A 25 -6.70 -14.00 9.01
N LEU A 26 -5.70 -13.14 8.81
CA LEU A 26 -4.68 -13.32 7.79
C LEU A 26 -3.62 -14.35 8.26
N PRO A 27 -3.19 -15.27 7.38
CA PRO A 27 -2.34 -16.40 7.75
C PRO A 27 -0.92 -16.01 8.20
N HIS A 28 -0.42 -14.82 7.84
CA HIS A 28 0.90 -14.32 8.25
C HIS A 28 0.90 -12.80 8.37
N ALA A 29 0.40 -12.28 9.49
CA ALA A 29 0.25 -10.84 9.70
C ALA A 29 1.04 -10.31 10.91
N TYR A 30 1.79 -9.24 10.66
CA TYR A 30 2.37 -8.36 11.66
C TYR A 30 1.35 -7.27 11.98
N LEU A 31 0.71 -7.41 13.15
CA LEU A 31 -0.34 -6.50 13.61
C LEU A 31 0.24 -5.41 14.50
N VAL A 32 -0.12 -4.17 14.23
CA VAL A 32 0.30 -2.99 15.01
C VAL A 32 -0.92 -2.17 15.44
N PRO A 33 -0.84 -1.40 16.55
CA PRO A 33 -1.91 -0.50 16.92
C PRO A 33 -2.15 0.55 15.84
N ASN A 34 -3.37 1.08 15.78
CA ASN A 34 -3.69 2.19 14.89
C ASN A 34 -2.82 3.41 15.23
N MET A 35 -2.15 3.95 14.22
CA MET A 35 -1.19 5.04 14.36
C MET A 35 -1.90 6.39 14.40
N GLY A 36 -2.91 6.62 13.56
CA GLY A 36 -3.51 7.92 13.35
C GLY A 36 -2.44 8.99 13.10
N HIS A 37 -2.51 10.11 13.85
CA HIS A 37 -1.50 11.18 13.80
C HIS A 37 -0.40 11.05 14.87
N ASN A 38 -0.24 9.88 15.49
CA ASN A 38 0.74 9.68 16.55
C ASN A 38 2.16 9.48 16.01
N VAL A 39 3.00 10.50 16.17
CA VAL A 39 4.40 10.51 15.72
C VAL A 39 5.26 9.44 16.42
N ILE A 40 4.97 9.11 17.68
CA ILE A 40 5.71 8.07 18.41
C ILE A 40 5.45 6.70 17.79
N GLU A 41 4.19 6.39 17.47
CA GLU A 41 3.86 5.15 16.78
C GLU A 41 4.39 5.12 15.34
N PHE A 42 4.51 6.27 14.67
CA PHE A 42 5.20 6.37 13.39
C PHE A 42 6.66 5.93 13.48
N ILE A 43 7.42 6.47 14.43
CA ILE A 43 8.83 6.12 14.63
C ILE A 43 8.96 4.64 15.04
N ARG A 44 8.06 4.15 15.91
CA ARG A 44 8.04 2.72 16.27
C ARG A 44 7.75 1.83 15.06
N ASN A 45 6.84 2.24 14.18
CA ASN A 45 6.54 1.50 12.96
C ASN A 45 7.71 1.48 11.97
N ILE A 46 8.57 2.50 11.94
CA ILE A 46 9.86 2.43 11.21
C ILE A 46 10.72 1.29 11.78
N GLY A 47 10.91 1.25 13.11
CA GLY A 47 11.70 0.21 13.77
C GLY A 47 11.13 -1.21 13.56
N ARG A 48 9.81 -1.36 13.72
CA ARG A 48 9.10 -2.63 13.45
C ARG A 48 9.26 -3.05 11.99
N SER A 49 9.06 -2.13 11.05
CA SER A 49 9.23 -2.39 9.62
C SER A 49 10.66 -2.82 9.30
N LEU A 50 11.67 -2.13 9.85
CA LEU A 50 13.07 -2.52 9.65
C LEU A 50 13.35 -3.93 10.16
N SER A 51 12.88 -4.28 11.37
CA SER A 51 13.05 -5.64 11.91
C SER A 51 12.40 -6.70 11.02
N ILE A 52 11.21 -6.42 10.48
CA ILE A 52 10.50 -7.31 9.57
C ILE A 52 11.25 -7.46 8.25
N PHE A 53 11.79 -6.38 7.69
CA PHE A 53 12.58 -6.45 6.45
C PHE A 53 13.84 -7.30 6.64
N MET A 54 14.49 -7.22 7.79
CA MET A 54 15.66 -8.06 8.08
C MET A 54 15.29 -9.54 8.25
N LYS A 55 14.09 -9.83 8.79
CA LYS A 55 13.58 -11.19 9.01
C LYS A 55 13.05 -11.82 7.72
N GLU A 56 12.11 -11.15 7.07
CA GLU A 56 11.34 -11.68 5.93
C GLU A 56 12.03 -11.42 4.58
N LYS A 57 12.92 -10.41 4.51
CA LYS A 57 13.66 -10.03 3.30
C LYS A 57 12.76 -9.88 2.06
N PRO A 58 11.71 -9.03 2.12
CA PRO A 58 10.80 -8.86 0.99
C PRO A 58 11.55 -8.34 -0.24
N ASP A 59 11.14 -8.83 -1.40
CA ASP A 59 11.58 -8.39 -2.72
C ASP A 59 10.62 -7.36 -3.35
N LEU A 60 9.41 -7.23 -2.80
CA LEU A 60 8.41 -6.25 -3.22
C LEU A 60 7.54 -5.78 -2.05
N VAL A 61 7.24 -4.49 -2.01
CA VAL A 61 6.22 -3.91 -1.14
C VAL A 61 5.05 -3.44 -1.98
N VAL A 62 3.85 -3.90 -1.63
CA VAL A 62 2.59 -3.47 -2.24
C VAL A 62 1.71 -2.87 -1.15
N SER A 63 1.13 -1.71 -1.40
CA SER A 63 0.19 -1.13 -0.45
C SER A 63 -0.96 -0.41 -1.12
N THR A 64 -2.16 -0.66 -0.61
CA THR A 64 -3.37 0.15 -0.80
C THR A 64 -3.71 0.94 0.47
N GLY A 65 -2.75 1.03 1.41
CA GLY A 65 -2.98 1.45 2.79
C GLY A 65 -2.94 2.96 2.99
N ALA A 66 -3.46 3.39 4.13
CA ALA A 66 -3.42 4.77 4.61
C ALA A 66 -2.02 5.11 5.18
N GLU A 67 -1.94 5.84 6.29
CA GLU A 67 -0.70 6.36 6.85
C GLU A 67 0.33 5.27 7.24
N ILE A 68 -0.11 4.04 7.52
CA ILE A 68 0.76 2.89 7.82
C ILE A 68 1.74 2.57 6.68
N ALA A 69 1.39 2.91 5.44
CA ALA A 69 2.25 2.68 4.28
C ALA A 69 3.51 3.54 4.34
N LEU A 70 3.46 4.73 4.94
CA LEU A 70 4.56 5.69 4.95
C LEU A 70 5.83 5.17 5.65
N PRO A 71 5.80 4.67 6.90
CA PRO A 71 6.99 4.12 7.54
C PRO A 71 7.54 2.89 6.81
N VAL A 72 6.68 2.04 6.25
CA VAL A 72 7.08 0.85 5.48
C VAL A 72 7.79 1.27 4.19
N PHE A 73 7.21 2.21 3.42
CA PHE A 73 7.79 2.71 2.17
C PHE A 73 9.08 3.46 2.41
N PHE A 74 9.20 4.17 3.53
CA PHE A 74 10.44 4.81 3.93
C PHE A 74 11.56 3.77 4.14
N VAL A 75 11.31 2.73 4.93
CA VAL A 75 12.27 1.63 5.15
C VAL A 75 12.61 0.92 3.84
N ALA A 76 11.61 0.59 3.03
CA ALA A 76 11.82 -0.03 1.73
C ALA A 76 12.64 0.83 0.78
N THR A 77 12.50 2.17 0.85
CA THR A 77 13.32 3.10 0.07
C THR A 77 14.79 3.05 0.51
N LEU A 78 15.06 3.06 1.82
CA LEU A 78 16.42 2.94 2.36
C LEU A 78 17.09 1.62 1.96
N LEU A 79 16.32 0.53 1.97
CA LEU A 79 16.79 -0.81 1.64
C LEU A 79 16.72 -1.13 0.13
N ARG A 80 16.30 -0.18 -0.70
CA ARG A 80 16.14 -0.33 -2.15
C ARG A 80 15.20 -1.48 -2.58
N VAL A 81 14.27 -1.88 -1.72
CA VAL A 81 13.25 -2.89 -2.03
C VAL A 81 12.18 -2.27 -2.92
N PRO A 82 11.87 -2.79 -4.12
CA PRO A 82 10.81 -2.30 -4.99
C PRO A 82 9.49 -2.02 -4.28
N ARG A 83 8.83 -0.92 -4.65
CA ARG A 83 7.59 -0.41 -4.02
C ARG A 83 6.53 -0.11 -5.05
N LEU A 84 5.32 -0.58 -4.80
CA LEU A 84 4.14 -0.35 -5.60
C LEU A 84 3.03 0.18 -4.68
N TYR A 85 2.54 1.37 -4.99
CA TYR A 85 1.39 1.94 -4.29
C TYR A 85 0.18 1.98 -5.21
N ILE A 86 -0.98 1.65 -4.66
CA ILE A 86 -2.27 1.77 -5.34
C ILE A 86 -3.12 2.73 -4.51
N GLU A 87 -3.54 3.84 -5.10
CA GLU A 87 -4.35 4.84 -4.42
C GLU A 87 -5.68 4.25 -3.93
N CYS A 88 -6.15 4.77 -2.80
CA CYS A 88 -7.41 4.38 -2.19
C CYS A 88 -8.58 4.57 -3.17
N GLY A 89 -9.43 3.56 -3.28
CA GLY A 89 -10.60 3.60 -4.16
C GLY A 89 -11.64 4.65 -3.76
N ALA A 90 -11.59 5.18 -2.53
CA ALA A 90 -12.45 6.29 -2.11
C ALA A 90 -12.02 7.65 -2.71
N GLN A 91 -10.79 7.75 -3.25
CA GLN A 91 -10.28 8.98 -3.83
C GLN A 91 -10.56 9.03 -5.34
N VAL A 92 -11.58 9.77 -5.75
CA VAL A 92 -11.97 9.86 -7.18
C VAL A 92 -11.28 11.02 -7.90
N THR A 93 -11.33 12.22 -7.30
CA THR A 93 -10.86 13.46 -7.94
C THR A 93 -9.81 14.21 -7.12
N THR A 94 -9.50 13.75 -5.92
CA THR A 94 -8.53 14.40 -5.02
C THR A 94 -7.49 13.39 -4.55
N PRO A 95 -6.21 13.79 -4.43
CA PRO A 95 -5.17 12.86 -4.02
C PRO A 95 -5.18 12.69 -2.50
N SER A 96 -4.95 11.47 -1.99
CA SER A 96 -4.81 11.29 -0.54
C SER A 96 -3.48 11.88 -0.05
N PHE A 97 -3.40 12.23 1.24
CA PHE A 97 -2.12 12.68 1.83
C PHE A 97 -1.03 11.60 1.67
N THR A 98 -1.37 10.35 1.96
CA THR A 98 -0.47 9.20 1.76
C THR A 98 -0.07 9.07 0.30
N GLY A 99 -1.03 9.11 -0.63
CA GLY A 99 -0.81 9.01 -2.07
C GLY A 99 0.14 10.08 -2.60
N ARG A 100 0.03 11.33 -2.13
CA ARG A 100 0.96 12.42 -2.49
C ARG A 100 2.40 12.11 -2.10
N ILE A 101 2.62 11.45 -0.97
CA ILE A 101 3.96 11.09 -0.50
C ILE A 101 4.45 9.83 -1.22
N THR A 102 3.63 8.78 -1.24
CA THR A 102 4.00 7.50 -1.86
C THR A 102 4.17 7.62 -3.37
N TYR A 103 3.54 8.59 -4.04
CA TYR A 103 3.78 8.92 -5.45
C TYR A 103 5.27 9.11 -5.76
N TRP A 104 6.00 9.76 -4.86
CA TRP A 104 7.45 9.98 -5.01
C TRP A 104 8.29 8.79 -4.56
N LEU A 105 7.81 8.03 -3.56
CA LEU A 105 8.55 6.90 -3.00
C LEU A 105 8.42 5.63 -3.85
N SER A 106 7.32 5.46 -4.58
CA SER A 106 6.99 4.23 -5.30
C SER A 106 7.69 4.11 -6.65
N GLN A 107 8.07 2.91 -7.04
CA GLN A 107 8.55 2.62 -8.41
C GLN A 107 7.36 2.57 -9.37
N ARG A 108 6.24 2.01 -8.89
CA ARG A 108 4.97 1.95 -9.63
C ARG A 108 3.88 2.58 -8.78
N PHE A 109 3.10 3.46 -9.39
CA PHE A 109 2.00 4.15 -8.72
C PHE A 109 0.74 3.98 -9.56
N TYR A 110 -0.27 3.35 -8.99
CA TYR A 110 -1.54 3.09 -9.65
C TYR A 110 -2.66 3.90 -9.02
N VAL A 111 -3.57 4.37 -9.86
CA VAL A 111 -4.82 5.00 -9.45
C VAL A 111 -5.99 4.13 -9.88
N GLN A 112 -7.07 4.15 -9.11
CA GLN A 112 -8.28 3.37 -9.41
C GLN A 112 -9.34 4.17 -10.17
N TRP A 113 -9.09 5.45 -10.45
CA TRP A 113 -9.98 6.33 -11.20
C TRP A 113 -9.18 7.07 -12.27
N PRO A 114 -9.64 7.12 -13.53
CA PRO A 114 -8.95 7.83 -14.59
C PRO A 114 -8.83 9.34 -14.30
N GLU A 115 -9.78 9.93 -13.56
CA GLU A 115 -9.78 11.34 -13.17
C GLU A 115 -8.52 11.70 -12.37
N LEU A 116 -8.04 10.80 -11.52
CA LEU A 116 -6.82 10.99 -10.73
C LEU A 116 -5.56 11.11 -11.61
N LEU A 117 -5.56 10.66 -12.86
CA LEU A 117 -4.41 10.86 -13.76
C LEU A 117 -4.15 12.33 -14.05
N SER A 118 -5.20 13.17 -14.03
CA SER A 118 -5.08 14.61 -14.23
C SER A 118 -4.56 15.35 -13.00
N VAL A 119 -4.69 14.72 -11.82
CA VAL A 119 -4.36 15.28 -10.50
C VAL A 119 -2.97 14.85 -10.06
N TYR A 120 -2.58 13.62 -10.42
CA TYR A 120 -1.21 13.13 -10.30
C TYR A 120 -0.39 13.50 -11.54
N GLY A 121 0.90 13.15 -11.52
CA GLY A 121 1.78 13.37 -12.68
C GLY A 121 1.93 12.15 -13.57
N ALA A 122 2.78 12.26 -14.58
CA ALA A 122 3.01 11.25 -15.62
C ALA A 122 3.44 9.84 -15.14
N ARG A 123 3.76 9.67 -13.86
CA ARG A 123 4.09 8.36 -13.27
C ARG A 123 2.86 7.58 -12.80
N ALA A 124 1.73 8.24 -12.63
CA ALA A 124 0.48 7.59 -12.26
C ALA A 124 -0.07 6.80 -13.45
N ARG A 125 -0.58 5.60 -13.18
CA ARG A 125 -1.17 4.72 -14.19
C ARG A 125 -2.53 4.23 -13.74
N TYR A 126 -3.47 4.17 -14.66
CA TYR A 126 -4.78 3.58 -14.45
C TYR A 126 -4.81 2.22 -15.16
N GLU A 127 -5.15 1.16 -14.42
CA GLU A 127 -5.21 -0.23 -14.93
C GLU A 127 -6.53 -0.90 -14.54
N GLY A 128 -7.56 -0.11 -14.22
CA GLY A 128 -8.84 -0.58 -13.68
C GLY A 128 -9.04 -0.29 -12.19
N SER A 129 -10.24 -0.62 -11.70
CA SER A 129 -10.68 -0.42 -10.32
C SER A 129 -11.05 -1.76 -9.68
N PHE A 130 -10.82 -1.91 -8.37
CA PHE A 130 -11.30 -3.08 -7.63
C PHE A 130 -12.73 -2.90 -7.09
N VAL A 131 -13.27 -1.69 -7.19
CA VAL A 131 -14.60 -1.34 -6.66
C VAL A 131 -15.68 -1.47 -7.72
N ASP A 132 -15.31 -1.41 -9.00
CA ASP A 132 -16.24 -1.30 -10.12
C ASP A 132 -16.15 -2.56 -10.98
N GLU A 133 -16.82 -3.64 -10.54
CA GLU A 133 -16.85 -4.91 -11.29
C GLU A 133 -17.56 -4.74 -12.65
N ASP A 134 -18.54 -3.83 -12.74
CA ASP A 134 -19.35 -3.61 -13.94
C ASP A 134 -18.56 -2.96 -15.09
N ARG A 135 -17.52 -2.18 -14.79
CA ARG A 135 -16.74 -1.47 -15.82
C ARG A 135 -15.72 -2.33 -16.54
N ARG A 136 -15.52 -3.58 -16.10
CA ARG A 136 -14.76 -4.61 -16.85
C ARG A 136 -15.49 -5.06 -18.13
N ALA A 137 -16.79 -4.81 -18.25
CA ALA A 137 -17.57 -5.24 -19.41
C ALA A 137 -17.50 -4.28 -20.63
N GLU A 138 -16.86 -3.10 -20.48
CA GLU A 138 -16.83 -2.07 -21.53
C GLU A 138 -15.46 -1.88 -22.21
N LEU A 139 -14.48 -2.74 -21.90
CA LEU A 139 -13.14 -2.76 -22.53
C LEU A 139 -12.87 -4.12 -23.20
#